data_AF-A0A5J4RNB0-F1
#
_entry.id   AF-A0A5J4RNB0-F1
#
_cell.length_a   1.000
_cell.length_b   1.000
_cell.length_c   1.000
_cell.angle_alpha   90.00
_cell.angle_beta   90.00
_cell.angle_gamma   90.00
#
_symmetry.space_group_name_H-M   'P 1'
#
loop_
_entity.id
_entity.type
_entity.pdbx_description
1 polymer ?
#
loop_
_entity_poly.entity_id
_entity_poly.type
_entity_poly.pdbx_seq_one_letter_code
_entity_poly.pdbx_strand_id
1 'polypeptide(L)'
;MSDVKFKHNMQQIAYLPPPTQRTIARFINLSGWVKCSCQMLEVYHMLSSEEQSVFSFIQANGSFINELSDVVDCVEGIESICKRQGFWRESVLECQLQIRKSLMTGNRRMIQLGCDILNFLKIEATLLKSDDDVQNNSSDIMESVFGTFKARKSPNKLHGFTSFILFIPAHTQLLNSKKDAELYRFKERLERVRLKDIDDWAAENLSSNRVVKRMKTMKKAG
;
A
#
# COMPACT_ATOMS: atom_id res chain seq x y z
N MET A 1 21.48 -3.11 -10.61
CA MET A 1 20.58 -3.95 -9.78
C MET A 1 19.87 -5.04 -10.60
N SER A 2 19.07 -4.71 -11.62
CA SER A 2 18.35 -5.71 -12.46
C SER A 2 19.26 -6.73 -13.14
N ASP A 3 20.35 -6.26 -13.75
CA ASP A 3 21.25 -7.11 -14.54
C ASP A 3 21.98 -8.13 -13.69
N VAL A 4 22.43 -7.74 -12.49
CA VAL A 4 23.10 -8.64 -11.54
C VAL A 4 22.15 -9.75 -11.13
N LYS A 5 20.89 -9.41 -10.84
CA LYS A 5 19.87 -10.38 -10.50
C LYS A 5 19.60 -11.37 -11.63
N PHE A 6 19.59 -10.91 -12.88
CA PHE A 6 19.37 -11.79 -14.03
C PHE A 6 20.59 -12.69 -14.30
N LYS A 7 21.80 -12.13 -14.26
CA LYS A 7 23.05 -12.83 -14.61
C LYS A 7 23.56 -13.80 -13.53
N HIS A 8 23.35 -13.48 -12.27
CA HIS A 8 23.88 -14.27 -11.13
C HIS A 8 22.80 -15.07 -10.41
N ASN A 9 21.60 -15.17 -10.99
CA ASN A 9 20.58 -16.10 -10.51
C ASN A 9 21.13 -17.53 -10.56
N MET A 10 20.90 -18.33 -9.52
CA MET A 10 21.41 -19.71 -9.37
C MET A 10 22.94 -19.85 -9.18
N GLN A 11 23.67 -18.76 -8.92
CA GLN A 11 25.09 -18.82 -8.51
C GLN A 11 25.25 -18.69 -6.99
N GLN A 12 26.46 -18.92 -6.46
CA GLN A 12 26.72 -18.74 -5.03
C GLN A 12 26.42 -17.31 -4.55
N ILE A 13 26.49 -16.32 -5.44
CA ILE A 13 26.19 -14.90 -5.18
C ILE A 13 24.66 -14.63 -5.09
N ALA A 14 23.80 -15.59 -5.44
CA ALA A 14 22.35 -15.37 -5.59
C ALA A 14 21.58 -14.98 -4.31
N TYR A 15 22.22 -14.97 -3.14
CA TYR A 15 21.64 -14.48 -1.89
C TYR A 15 21.73 -12.95 -1.72
N LEU A 16 22.58 -12.27 -2.48
CA LEU A 16 22.82 -10.81 -2.43
C LEU A 16 21.93 -9.94 -3.35
N PRO A 17 21.37 -10.41 -4.48
CA PRO A 17 20.55 -9.59 -5.37
C PRO A 17 19.31 -8.99 -4.67
N PRO A 18 18.83 -7.82 -5.16
CA PRO A 18 17.73 -7.11 -4.54
C PRO A 18 16.38 -7.85 -4.67
N PRO A 19 15.38 -7.48 -3.86
CA PRO A 19 14.03 -8.03 -3.96
C PRO A 19 13.43 -7.79 -5.35
N THR A 20 12.49 -8.65 -5.76
CA THR A 20 11.82 -8.51 -7.07
C THR A 20 10.95 -7.26 -7.06
N GLN A 21 11.19 -6.37 -8.02
CA GLN A 21 10.34 -5.20 -8.20
C GLN A 21 8.95 -5.67 -8.66
N ARG A 22 7.90 -5.15 -8.04
CA ARG A 22 6.51 -5.48 -8.45
C ARG A 22 6.27 -4.96 -9.87
N THR A 23 5.69 -5.81 -10.71
CA THR A 23 5.39 -5.53 -12.13
C THR A 23 4.21 -4.57 -12.32
N ILE A 24 3.33 -4.45 -11.32
CA ILE A 24 2.21 -3.51 -11.29
C ILE A 24 2.51 -2.48 -10.21
N ALA A 25 2.94 -1.30 -10.61
CA ALA A 25 3.27 -0.20 -9.72
C ALA A 25 2.17 0.86 -9.79
N ARG A 26 1.49 1.14 -8.65
CA ARG A 26 0.73 2.39 -8.47
C ARG A 26 1.64 3.52 -7.94
N PHE A 27 2.73 3.15 -7.28
CA PHE A 27 3.82 4.01 -6.84
C PHE A 27 5.15 3.39 -7.27
N ILE A 28 6.15 4.23 -7.51
CA ILE A 28 7.51 3.82 -7.87
C ILE A 28 8.07 2.96 -6.73
N ASN A 29 8.05 1.62 -6.92
CA ASN A 29 8.50 0.64 -5.93
C ASN A 29 10.04 0.56 -5.92
N LEU A 30 10.68 1.65 -5.46
CA LEU A 30 12.13 1.76 -5.34
C LEU A 30 12.63 1.64 -3.90
N SER A 31 11.79 1.85 -2.87
CA SER A 31 12.23 1.82 -1.47
C SER A 31 12.92 0.50 -1.09
N GLY A 32 12.39 -0.64 -1.55
CA GLY A 32 13.03 -1.94 -1.33
C GLY A 32 14.40 -2.08 -1.98
N TRP A 33 14.64 -1.43 -3.12
CA TRP A 33 15.94 -1.42 -3.79
C TRP A 33 16.91 -0.44 -3.15
N VAL A 34 16.44 0.73 -2.77
CA VAL A 34 17.25 1.74 -2.06
C VAL A 34 17.71 1.16 -0.73
N LYS A 35 16.81 0.59 0.07
CA LYS A 35 17.14 -0.08 1.34
C LYS A 35 18.16 -1.21 1.16
N CYS A 36 17.95 -2.07 0.16
CA CYS A 36 18.91 -3.13 -0.15
C CYS A 36 20.28 -2.58 -0.58
N SER A 37 20.31 -1.47 -1.33
CA SER A 37 21.55 -0.81 -1.75
C SER A 37 22.30 -0.18 -0.56
N CYS A 38 21.59 0.45 0.37
CA CYS A 38 22.17 0.98 1.61
C CYS A 38 22.78 -0.13 2.47
N GLN A 39 22.04 -1.23 2.68
CA GLN A 39 22.55 -2.39 3.40
C GLN A 39 23.79 -2.99 2.70
N MET A 40 23.77 -3.04 1.37
CA MET A 40 24.91 -3.52 0.58
C MET A 40 26.14 -2.63 0.77
N LEU A 41 25.98 -1.30 0.85
CA LEU A 41 27.10 -0.38 1.14
C LEU A 41 27.70 -0.64 2.51
N GLU A 42 26.87 -0.87 3.54
CA GLU A 42 27.32 -1.13 4.91
C GLU A 42 28.15 -2.42 5.01
N VAL A 43 27.70 -3.50 4.35
CA VAL A 43 28.37 -4.81 4.41
C VAL A 43 29.42 -5.01 3.32
N TYR A 44 29.59 -4.05 2.41
CA TYR A 44 30.44 -4.20 1.21
C TYR A 44 31.87 -4.66 1.53
N HIS A 45 32.46 -4.14 2.61
CA HIS A 45 33.81 -4.48 3.06
C HIS A 45 33.94 -5.90 3.62
N MET A 46 32.82 -6.55 3.99
CA MET A 46 32.78 -7.93 4.49
C MET A 46 32.61 -8.95 3.36
N LEU A 47 32.32 -8.50 2.13
CA LEU A 47 32.12 -9.36 0.97
C LEU A 47 33.46 -9.91 0.46
N SER A 48 33.41 -11.08 -0.17
CA SER A 48 34.57 -11.66 -0.87
C SER A 48 34.99 -10.81 -2.07
N SER A 49 36.21 -11.00 -2.58
CA SER A 49 36.72 -10.25 -3.74
C SER A 49 35.87 -10.43 -5.00
N GLU A 50 35.28 -11.62 -5.19
CA GLU A 50 34.38 -11.91 -6.32
C GLU A 50 33.08 -11.11 -6.19
N GLU A 51 32.47 -11.11 -5.00
CA GLU A 51 31.24 -10.37 -4.72
C GLU A 51 31.45 -8.86 -4.81
N GLN A 52 32.56 -8.34 -4.29
CA GLN A 52 32.93 -6.94 -4.44
C GLN A 52 33.07 -6.56 -5.92
N SER A 53 33.68 -7.43 -6.75
CA SER A 53 33.77 -7.18 -8.19
C SER A 53 32.39 -7.02 -8.84
N VAL A 54 31.47 -7.94 -8.52
CA VAL A 54 30.08 -7.93 -9.04
C VAL A 54 29.30 -6.69 -8.58
N PHE A 55 29.47 -6.28 -7.32
CA PHE A 55 28.75 -5.16 -6.71
C PHE A 55 29.51 -3.84 -6.70
N SER A 56 30.64 -3.73 -7.41
CA SER A 56 31.47 -2.52 -7.45
C SER A 56 30.71 -1.24 -7.84
N PHE A 57 29.67 -1.36 -8.65
CA PHE A 57 28.78 -0.26 -8.99
C PHE A 57 28.01 0.32 -7.78
N ILE A 58 27.73 -0.48 -6.75
CA ILE A 58 27.09 -0.02 -5.51
C ILE A 58 28.03 0.99 -4.83
N GLN A 59 29.29 0.60 -4.62
CA GLN A 59 30.29 1.45 -4.00
C GLN A 59 30.54 2.72 -4.84
N ALA A 60 30.64 2.59 -6.16
CA ALA A 60 30.81 3.72 -7.08
C ALA A 60 29.65 4.72 -7.03
N ASN A 61 28.44 4.28 -6.69
CA ASN A 61 27.24 5.10 -6.60
C ASN A 61 26.81 5.40 -5.15
N GLY A 62 27.70 5.21 -4.16
CA GLY A 62 27.35 5.31 -2.74
C GLY A 62 26.70 6.65 -2.34
N SER A 63 27.23 7.77 -2.86
CA SER A 63 26.66 9.10 -2.61
C SER A 63 25.24 9.26 -3.17
N PHE A 64 24.98 8.69 -4.35
CA PHE A 64 23.65 8.70 -4.96
C PHE A 64 22.67 7.79 -4.22
N ILE A 65 23.12 6.65 -3.72
CA ILE A 65 22.30 5.74 -2.91
C ILE A 65 21.90 6.43 -1.60
N ASN A 66 22.81 7.13 -0.93
CA ASN A 66 22.51 7.89 0.28
C ASN A 66 21.47 9.00 0.00
N GLU A 67 21.65 9.75 -1.09
CA GLU A 67 20.64 10.73 -1.54
C GLU A 67 19.27 10.10 -1.77
N LEU A 68 19.21 8.94 -2.45
CA LEU A 68 17.95 8.22 -2.66
C LEU A 68 17.33 7.73 -1.34
N SER A 69 18.15 7.36 -0.36
CA SER A 69 17.67 6.98 0.97
C SER A 69 16.97 8.14 1.64
N ASP A 70 17.61 9.32 1.68
CA ASP A 70 17.03 10.52 2.29
C ASP A 70 15.71 10.93 1.60
N VAL A 71 15.65 10.77 0.28
CA VAL A 71 14.43 11.03 -0.51
C VAL A 71 13.32 10.03 -0.16
N VAL A 72 13.63 8.74 -0.13
CA VAL A 72 12.67 7.68 0.21
C VAL A 72 12.14 7.88 1.63
N ASP A 73 13.01 8.13 2.61
CA ASP A 73 12.63 8.34 4.01
C ASP A 73 11.72 9.58 4.16
N CYS A 74 12.00 10.64 3.42
CA CYS A 74 11.12 11.81 3.38
C CYS A 74 9.74 11.46 2.83
N VAL A 75 9.67 10.78 1.68
CA VAL A 75 8.41 10.42 1.03
C VAL A 75 7.60 9.46 1.90
N GLU A 76 8.23 8.44 2.49
CA GLU A 76 7.57 7.48 3.37
C GLU A 76 6.99 8.16 4.63
N GLY A 77 7.66 9.16 5.19
CA GLY A 77 7.08 9.91 6.32
C GLY A 77 5.92 10.82 5.92
N ILE A 78 5.97 11.48 4.75
CA ILE A 78 4.83 12.23 4.19
C ILE A 78 3.63 11.31 3.98
N GLU A 79 3.87 10.13 3.37
CA GLU A 79 2.84 9.11 3.21
C GLU A 79 2.25 8.66 4.55
N SER A 80 3.10 8.44 5.56
CA SER A 80 2.68 8.02 6.90
C SER A 80 1.82 9.07 7.61
N ILE A 81 2.13 10.37 7.44
CA ILE A 81 1.30 11.47 7.97
C ILE A 81 -0.07 11.43 7.30
N CYS A 82 -0.10 11.48 5.96
CA CYS A 82 -1.33 11.47 5.17
C CYS A 82 -2.21 10.24 5.43
N LYS A 83 -1.63 9.05 5.52
CA LYS A 83 -2.36 7.79 5.75
C LYS A 83 -3.02 7.72 7.12
N ARG A 84 -2.36 8.27 8.15
CA ARG A 84 -2.86 8.19 9.54
C ARG A 84 -3.85 9.29 9.87
N GLN A 85 -3.60 10.50 9.37
CA GLN A 85 -4.38 11.69 9.75
C GLN A 85 -5.38 12.10 8.67
N GLY A 86 -5.30 11.53 7.46
CA GLY A 86 -5.94 12.09 6.27
C GLY A 86 -5.19 13.30 5.74
N PHE A 87 -5.69 13.86 4.65
CA PHE A 87 -5.22 15.09 4.05
C PHE A 87 -6.10 16.26 4.51
N TRP A 88 -5.50 17.14 5.31
CA TRP A 88 -6.11 18.36 5.84
C TRP A 88 -5.00 19.39 6.18
N ARG A 89 -5.36 20.57 6.70
CA ARG A 89 -4.41 21.69 6.88
C ARG A 89 -3.20 21.33 7.75
N GLU A 90 -3.42 20.70 8.90
CA GLU A 90 -2.37 20.42 9.87
C GLU A 90 -1.46 19.30 9.38
N SER A 91 -2.02 18.26 8.74
CA SER A 91 -1.20 17.23 8.10
C SER A 91 -0.35 17.81 6.97
N VAL A 92 -0.87 18.79 6.22
CA VAL A 92 -0.10 19.51 5.19
C VAL A 92 1.05 20.29 5.83
N LEU A 93 0.82 21.00 6.93
CA LEU A 93 1.89 21.71 7.65
C LEU A 93 2.97 20.75 8.17
N GLU A 94 2.58 19.60 8.71
CA GLU A 94 3.51 18.56 9.17
C GLU A 94 4.34 18.00 8.01
N CYS A 95 3.71 17.71 6.87
CA CYS A 95 4.40 17.28 5.64
C CYS A 95 5.39 18.35 5.16
N GLN A 96 4.99 19.62 5.14
CA GLN A 96 5.88 20.72 4.74
C GLN A 96 7.08 20.85 5.68
N LEU A 97 6.87 20.68 6.99
CA LEU A 97 7.95 20.71 7.98
C LEU A 97 8.94 19.56 7.74
N GLN A 98 8.44 18.36 7.43
CA GLN A 98 9.28 17.22 7.11
C GLN A 98 10.13 17.48 5.86
N ILE A 99 9.52 17.97 4.77
CA ILE A 99 10.23 18.31 3.52
C ILE A 99 11.33 19.35 3.77
N ARG A 100 11.04 20.38 4.57
CA ARG A 100 12.02 21.42 4.93
C ARG A 100 13.21 20.87 5.72
N LYS A 101 13.00 19.85 6.55
CA LYS A 101 14.07 19.23 7.35
C LYS A 101 14.96 18.30 6.53
N SER A 102 14.40 17.59 5.56
CA SER A 102 15.11 16.56 4.78
C SER A 102 15.55 17.03 3.39
N LEU A 103 14.61 17.42 2.52
CA LEU A 103 14.89 17.68 1.12
C LEU A 103 15.48 19.07 0.87
N MET A 104 15.05 20.07 1.64
CA MET A 104 15.49 21.46 1.45
C MET A 104 16.92 21.74 1.95
N THR A 105 17.48 20.83 2.75
CA THR A 105 18.87 20.86 3.24
C THR A 105 19.80 20.00 2.38
N GLY A 106 19.24 19.26 1.42
CA GLY A 106 19.97 18.37 0.53
C GLY A 106 20.61 19.09 -0.66
N ASN A 107 20.99 18.31 -1.67
CA ASN A 107 21.58 18.87 -2.89
C ASN A 107 20.51 19.46 -3.83
N ARG A 108 20.96 20.06 -4.95
CA ARG A 108 20.07 20.72 -5.92
C ARG A 108 18.91 19.85 -6.41
N ARG A 109 19.11 18.54 -6.59
CA ARG A 109 18.05 17.62 -7.05
C ARG A 109 17.01 17.40 -5.95
N MET A 110 17.46 17.19 -4.72
CA MET A 110 16.59 17.04 -3.55
C MET A 110 15.76 18.30 -3.31
N ILE A 111 16.41 19.48 -3.38
CA ILE A 111 15.73 20.77 -3.22
C ILE A 111 14.67 20.96 -4.31
N GLN A 112 14.98 20.63 -5.56
CA GLN A 112 14.01 20.71 -6.65
C GLN A 112 12.80 19.81 -6.40
N LEU A 113 13.03 18.54 -6.03
CA LEU A 113 11.96 17.61 -5.68
C LEU A 113 11.14 18.13 -4.48
N GLY A 114 11.80 18.68 -3.46
CA GLY A 114 11.15 19.30 -2.32
C GLY A 114 10.22 20.44 -2.74
N CYS A 115 10.67 21.34 -3.61
CA CYS A 115 9.85 22.42 -4.16
C CYS A 115 8.64 21.87 -4.93
N ASP A 116 8.83 20.83 -5.75
CA ASP A 116 7.76 20.23 -6.55
C ASP A 116 6.69 19.60 -5.64
N ILE A 117 7.09 18.87 -4.60
CA ILE A 117 6.17 18.27 -3.61
C ILE A 117 5.45 19.37 -2.81
N LEU A 118 6.17 20.42 -2.37
CA LEU A 118 5.56 21.54 -1.66
C LEU A 118 4.50 22.25 -2.52
N ASN A 119 4.78 22.44 -3.81
CA ASN A 119 3.84 23.02 -4.74
C ASN A 119 2.61 22.12 -4.95
N PHE A 120 2.82 20.81 -5.08
CA PHE A 120 1.74 19.83 -5.15
C PHE A 120 0.84 19.90 -3.91
N LEU A 121 1.41 19.84 -2.70
CA LEU A 121 0.66 19.94 -1.45
C LEU A 121 -0.13 21.24 -1.34
N LYS A 122 0.45 22.36 -1.83
CA LYS A 122 -0.23 23.65 -1.85
C LYS A 122 -1.45 23.64 -2.77
N ILE A 123 -1.32 23.07 -3.97
CA ILE A 123 -2.43 22.95 -4.93
C ILE A 123 -3.53 22.07 -4.34
N GLU A 124 -3.18 20.89 -3.83
CA GLU A 124 -4.16 19.97 -3.22
C GLU A 124 -4.85 20.59 -2.01
N ALA A 125 -4.13 21.37 -1.18
CA ALA A 125 -4.72 22.06 -0.04
C ALA A 125 -5.79 23.10 -0.45
N THR A 126 -5.79 23.61 -1.68
CA THR A 126 -6.84 24.51 -2.17
C THR A 126 -8.18 23.80 -2.44
N LEU A 127 -8.16 22.47 -2.53
CA LEU A 127 -9.36 21.65 -2.75
C LEU A 127 -10.12 21.35 -1.44
N LEU A 128 -9.54 21.69 -0.29
CA LEU A 128 -10.17 21.56 1.03
C LEU A 128 -11.30 22.58 1.17
N LYS A 129 -12.47 22.13 1.59
CA LYS A 129 -13.68 22.98 1.68
C LYS A 129 -13.68 23.87 2.93
N SER A 130 -13.01 23.44 3.98
CA SER A 130 -12.92 24.11 5.27
C SER A 130 -11.66 23.67 6.02
N ASP A 131 -11.36 24.35 7.11
CA ASP A 131 -10.18 24.06 7.93
C ASP A 131 -10.26 22.67 8.58
N ASP A 132 -11.47 22.22 8.91
CA ASP A 132 -11.75 20.89 9.46
C ASP A 132 -12.08 19.83 8.39
N ASP A 133 -11.90 20.13 7.09
CA ASP A 133 -12.15 19.15 6.02
C ASP A 133 -11.01 18.13 5.97
N VAL A 134 -11.27 16.91 6.44
CA VAL A 134 -10.33 15.80 6.42
C VAL A 134 -10.67 14.85 5.27
N GLN A 135 -9.81 14.80 4.26
CA GLN A 135 -10.00 13.95 3.10
C GLN A 135 -9.14 12.68 3.19
N ASN A 136 -9.72 11.53 2.89
CA ASN A 136 -8.93 10.31 2.73
C ASN A 136 -8.23 10.32 1.36
N ASN A 137 -6.90 10.34 1.37
CA ASN A 137 -6.06 10.35 0.17
C ASN A 137 -5.27 9.04 -0.04
N SER A 138 -5.64 7.95 0.64
CA SER A 138 -4.99 6.65 0.51
C SER A 138 -5.98 5.49 0.40
N SER A 139 -5.70 4.57 -0.51
CA SER A 139 -6.45 3.31 -0.60
C SER A 139 -6.01 2.26 0.42
N ASP A 140 -4.95 2.48 1.21
CA ASP A 140 -4.36 1.45 2.08
C ASP A 140 -5.36 0.90 3.10
N ILE A 141 -6.24 1.77 3.64
CA ILE A 141 -7.31 1.37 4.55
C ILE A 141 -8.29 0.43 3.83
N MET A 142 -8.71 0.79 2.61
CA MET A 142 -9.59 -0.06 1.81
C MET A 142 -8.91 -1.39 1.46
N GLU A 143 -7.64 -1.36 1.04
CA GLU A 143 -6.87 -2.56 0.69
C GLU A 143 -6.68 -3.50 1.88
N SER A 144 -6.43 -2.95 3.08
CA SER A 144 -6.31 -3.71 4.32
C SER A 144 -7.62 -4.42 4.68
N VAL A 145 -8.75 -3.71 4.57
CA VAL A 145 -10.09 -4.28 4.81
C VAL A 145 -10.40 -5.39 3.81
N PHE A 146 -10.14 -5.16 2.51
CA PHE A 146 -10.30 -6.20 1.49
C PHE A 146 -9.30 -7.35 1.63
N GLY A 147 -8.11 -7.10 2.18
CA GLY A 147 -7.11 -8.11 2.54
C GLY A 147 -7.65 -9.07 3.58
N THR A 148 -8.25 -8.53 4.65
CA THR A 148 -8.92 -9.32 5.70
C THR A 148 -10.05 -10.18 5.13
N PHE A 149 -10.89 -9.61 4.25
CA PHE A 149 -11.92 -10.36 3.54
C PHE A 149 -11.33 -11.51 2.69
N LYS A 150 -10.28 -11.22 1.92
CA LYS A 150 -9.62 -12.21 1.05
C LYS A 150 -8.99 -13.36 1.83
N ALA A 151 -8.50 -13.11 3.05
CA ALA A 151 -7.94 -14.14 3.92
C ALA A 151 -9.02 -15.10 4.46
N ARG A 152 -10.27 -14.64 4.60
CA ARG A 152 -11.37 -15.43 5.18
C ARG A 152 -12.31 -16.07 4.14
N LYS A 153 -12.40 -15.51 2.93
CA LYS A 153 -13.24 -16.09 1.86
C LYS A 153 -12.71 -17.47 1.42
N SER A 154 -13.57 -18.25 0.75
CA SER A 154 -13.16 -19.53 0.17
C SER A 154 -11.92 -19.40 -0.75
N PRO A 155 -10.94 -20.32 -0.65
CA PRO A 155 -9.78 -20.34 -1.53
C PRO A 155 -10.14 -20.75 -2.97
N ASN A 156 -11.29 -21.40 -3.16
CA ASN A 156 -11.73 -21.83 -4.48
C ASN A 156 -12.20 -20.62 -5.31
N LYS A 157 -11.40 -20.30 -6.34
CA LYS A 157 -11.59 -19.15 -7.25
C LYS A 157 -12.95 -19.14 -7.96
N LEU A 158 -13.59 -20.30 -8.11
CA LEU A 158 -14.91 -20.40 -8.77
C LEU A 158 -16.05 -19.84 -7.92
N HIS A 159 -15.89 -19.70 -6.60
CA HIS A 159 -16.94 -19.12 -5.76
C HIS A 159 -17.14 -17.62 -6.00
N GLY A 160 -16.15 -16.92 -6.58
CA GLY A 160 -16.23 -15.48 -6.82
C GLY A 160 -16.53 -14.69 -5.55
N PHE A 161 -17.35 -13.64 -5.67
CA PHE A 161 -17.93 -12.92 -4.53
C PHE A 161 -19.22 -13.60 -4.10
N THR A 162 -19.35 -13.83 -2.80
CA THR A 162 -20.54 -14.42 -2.16
C THR A 162 -21.12 -13.42 -1.17
N SER A 163 -22.28 -13.70 -0.58
CA SER A 163 -22.89 -12.85 0.46
C SER A 163 -21.97 -12.62 1.67
N PHE A 164 -20.90 -13.42 1.81
CA PHE A 164 -19.81 -13.17 2.75
C PHE A 164 -19.17 -11.77 2.60
N ILE A 165 -19.35 -11.07 1.47
CA ILE A 165 -18.88 -9.68 1.31
C ILE A 165 -19.51 -8.72 2.33
N LEU A 166 -20.72 -9.03 2.84
CA LEU A 166 -21.41 -8.27 3.89
C LEU A 166 -20.67 -8.31 5.24
N PHE A 167 -19.61 -9.09 5.33
CA PHE A 167 -18.69 -9.11 6.44
C PHE A 167 -17.76 -7.89 6.50
N ILE A 168 -17.51 -7.22 5.36
CA ILE A 168 -16.58 -6.09 5.27
C ILE A 168 -16.94 -4.94 6.23
N PRO A 169 -18.20 -4.47 6.29
CA PRO A 169 -18.59 -3.40 7.22
C PRO A 169 -18.32 -3.73 8.70
N ALA A 170 -18.37 -5.01 9.09
CA ALA A 170 -18.06 -5.42 10.46
C ALA A 170 -16.58 -5.22 10.84
N HIS A 171 -15.70 -5.04 9.85
CA HIS A 171 -14.28 -4.74 10.04
C HIS A 171 -13.94 -3.25 9.95
N THR A 172 -14.93 -2.40 9.71
CA THR A 172 -14.72 -0.96 9.62
C THR A 172 -15.22 -0.28 10.89
N GLN A 173 -14.55 0.80 11.30
CA GLN A 173 -15.10 1.70 12.30
C GLN A 173 -16.22 2.49 11.65
N LEU A 174 -17.46 2.03 11.82
CA LEU A 174 -18.63 2.66 11.20
C LEU A 174 -19.03 3.98 11.88
N LEU A 175 -18.60 4.20 13.12
CA LEU A 175 -19.08 5.28 13.98
C LEU A 175 -17.93 5.87 14.80
N ASN A 176 -17.91 7.20 14.87
CA ASN A 176 -16.81 7.97 15.45
C ASN A 176 -16.90 8.10 16.96
N SER A 177 -18.09 7.86 17.55
CA SER A 177 -18.31 7.93 18.98
C SER A 177 -19.17 6.79 19.50
N LYS A 178 -19.05 6.50 20.80
CA LYS A 178 -19.92 5.56 21.51
C LYS A 178 -21.40 6.00 21.43
N LYS A 179 -21.64 7.31 21.44
CA LYS A 179 -22.98 7.89 21.31
C LYS A 179 -23.61 7.58 19.94
N ASP A 180 -22.82 7.67 18.87
CA ASP A 180 -23.28 7.29 17.53
C ASP A 180 -23.55 5.78 17.45
N ALA A 181 -22.72 4.96 18.10
CA ALA A 181 -22.94 3.51 18.22
C ALA A 181 -24.23 3.14 18.95
N GLU A 182 -24.58 3.88 20.00
CA GLU A 182 -25.84 3.74 20.71
C GLU A 182 -27.04 4.16 19.84
N LEU A 183 -26.90 5.23 19.04
CA LEU A 183 -27.93 5.68 18.09
C LEU A 183 -28.15 4.69 16.94
N TYR A 184 -27.09 4.02 16.47
CA TYR A 184 -27.18 3.07 15.36
C TYR A 184 -27.93 1.78 15.73
N ARG A 185 -27.95 1.42 17.03
CA ARG A 185 -28.64 0.24 17.58
C ARG A 185 -28.26 -1.08 16.90
N PHE A 186 -26.97 -1.39 16.86
CA PHE A 186 -26.44 -2.60 16.19
C PHE A 186 -27.17 -3.90 16.53
N LYS A 187 -27.46 -4.14 17.82
CA LYS A 187 -28.15 -5.36 18.27
C LYS A 187 -29.51 -5.51 17.62
N GLU A 188 -30.34 -4.48 17.69
CA GLU A 188 -31.69 -4.47 17.11
C GLU A 188 -31.65 -4.70 15.59
N ARG A 189 -30.67 -4.08 14.90
CA ARG A 189 -30.48 -4.26 13.46
C ARG A 189 -30.07 -5.69 13.11
N LEU A 190 -29.12 -6.27 13.85
CA LEU A 190 -28.66 -7.65 13.62
C LEU A 190 -29.76 -8.68 13.93
N GLU A 191 -30.60 -8.45 14.94
CA GLU A 191 -31.72 -9.32 15.28
C GLU A 191 -32.87 -9.26 14.27
N ARG A 192 -33.04 -8.11 13.60
CA ARG A 192 -34.11 -7.91 12.61
C ARG A 192 -33.79 -8.51 11.24
N VAL A 193 -32.51 -8.53 10.85
CA VAL A 193 -32.08 -9.09 9.56
C VAL A 193 -32.15 -10.61 9.59
N ARG A 194 -32.92 -11.18 8.66
CA ARG A 194 -33.10 -12.62 8.49
C ARG A 194 -32.20 -13.13 7.37
N LEU A 195 -31.96 -14.45 7.36
CA LEU A 195 -31.22 -15.10 6.27
C LEU A 195 -31.85 -14.85 4.90
N LYS A 196 -33.19 -14.80 4.84
CA LYS A 196 -33.91 -14.49 3.60
C LYS A 196 -33.56 -13.10 3.05
N ASP A 197 -33.37 -12.10 3.91
CA ASP A 197 -33.01 -10.75 3.48
C ASP A 197 -31.61 -10.74 2.83
N ILE A 198 -30.70 -11.59 3.32
CA ILE A 198 -29.37 -11.77 2.75
C ILE A 198 -29.43 -12.49 1.39
N ASP A 199 -30.32 -13.47 1.25
CA ASP A 199 -30.53 -14.20 -0.01
C ASP A 199 -31.13 -13.28 -1.08
N ASP A 200 -32.15 -12.49 -0.71
CA ASP A 200 -32.80 -11.52 -1.57
C ASP A 200 -31.79 -10.43 -2.02
N TRP A 201 -31.01 -9.88 -1.07
CA TRP A 201 -29.92 -8.95 -1.39
C TRP A 201 -28.89 -9.56 -2.34
N ALA A 202 -28.50 -10.82 -2.12
CA ALA A 202 -27.53 -11.51 -2.94
C ALA A 202 -28.04 -11.76 -4.37
N ALA A 203 -29.33 -12.06 -4.53
CA ALA A 203 -29.95 -12.24 -5.84
C ALA A 203 -29.95 -10.94 -6.67
N GLU A 204 -30.12 -9.79 -6.00
CA GLU A 204 -30.12 -8.48 -6.65
C GLU A 204 -28.71 -7.94 -6.95
N ASN A 205 -27.74 -8.19 -6.06
CA ASN A 205 -26.43 -7.51 -6.09
C ASN A 205 -25.26 -8.39 -6.54
N LEU A 206 -25.39 -9.72 -6.48
CA LEU A 206 -24.28 -10.63 -6.79
C LEU A 206 -24.48 -11.38 -8.10
N SER A 207 -23.38 -11.57 -8.82
CA SER A 207 -23.37 -12.43 -10.00
C SER A 207 -23.57 -13.90 -9.63
N SER A 208 -24.23 -14.66 -10.51
CA SER A 208 -24.43 -16.10 -10.32
C SER A 208 -23.15 -16.86 -9.99
N ASN A 209 -23.19 -17.72 -8.97
CA ASN A 209 -22.04 -18.50 -8.52
C ASN A 209 -21.59 -19.50 -9.62
N ARG A 210 -20.33 -19.39 -10.05
CA ARG A 210 -19.79 -20.22 -11.14
C ARG A 210 -19.65 -21.69 -10.76
N VAL A 211 -19.48 -22.02 -9.47
CA VAL A 211 -19.51 -23.41 -8.97
C VAL A 211 -20.89 -24.02 -9.20
N VAL A 212 -21.95 -23.30 -8.86
CA VAL A 212 -23.33 -23.75 -9.05
C VAL A 212 -23.64 -23.92 -10.54
N LYS A 213 -23.21 -22.96 -11.37
CA LYS A 213 -23.34 -23.05 -12.83
C LYS A 213 -22.62 -24.29 -13.37
N ARG A 214 -21.36 -24.50 -12.97
CA ARG A 214 -20.56 -25.68 -13.37
C ARG A 214 -21.25 -26.98 -12.95
N MET A 215 -21.66 -27.10 -11.69
CA MET A 215 -22.32 -28.31 -11.18
C MET A 215 -23.61 -28.61 -11.95
N LYS A 216 -24.46 -27.60 -12.19
CA LYS A 216 -25.69 -27.76 -12.98
C LYS A 216 -25.40 -28.18 -14.42
N THR A 217 -24.37 -27.63 -15.05
CA THR A 217 -23.97 -28.01 -16.41
C THR A 217 -23.45 -29.45 -16.46
N MET A 218 -22.57 -29.84 -15.54
CA MET A 218 -21.99 -31.19 -15.52
C MET A 218 -23.03 -32.28 -15.18
N LYS A 219 -24.03 -31.96 -14.36
CA LYS A 219 -25.17 -32.86 -14.08
C LYS A 219 -26.07 -33.15 -15.29
N LYS A 220 -25.94 -32.40 -16.40
CA LYS A 220 -26.68 -32.67 -17.63
C LYS A 220 -25.94 -33.64 -18.56
N ALA A 221 -24.68 -33.93 -18.28
CA ALA A 221 -23.83 -34.78 -19.11
C ALA A 221 -23.77 -36.23 -18.63
N GLY A 222 -24.43 -36.55 -17.51
CA GLY A 222 -24.68 -37.90 -17.01
C GLY A 222 -26.14 -38.05 -16.63
#